data_AF-A0A0Q4KJC7-F1
#
_entry.id   AF-A0A0Q4KJC7-F1
#
_cell.length_a   1.000
_cell.length_b   1.000
_cell.length_c   1.000
_cell.angle_alpha   90.00
_cell.angle_beta   90.00
_cell.angle_gamma   90.00
#
_symmetry.space_group_name_H-M   'P 1'
#
loop_
_entity.id
_entity.type
_entity.pdbx_description
1 polymer ?
#
loop_
_entity_poly.entity_id
_entity_poly.type
_entity_poly.pdbx_seq_one_letter_code
_entity_poly.pdbx_strand_id
1 'polypeptide(L)' 'MWSRVLRLFTIKTKFEAFLVIYSLGVGAVERGVRYLDAYPGVGGWMLFAVCPIAVFMAGGRILDSLEHD' A
#
# COMPACT_ATOMS: atom_id res chain seq x y z
N MET A 1 20.79 -8.49 -20.16
CA MET A 1 19.34 -8.75 -20.40
C MET A 1 18.50 -8.56 -19.13
N TRP A 2 18.98 -8.96 -17.94
CA TRP A 2 18.30 -8.79 -16.64
C TRP A 2 17.99 -7.34 -16.21
N SER A 3 18.81 -6.36 -16.60
CA SER A 3 18.62 -4.94 -16.23
C SER A 3 17.30 -4.33 -16.73
N ARG A 4 16.67 -4.91 -17.76
CA ARG A 4 15.36 -4.46 -18.27
C ARG A 4 14.21 -4.89 -17.35
N VAL A 5 14.34 -6.03 -16.66
CA VAL A 5 13.33 -6.54 -15.72
C VAL A 5 13.34 -5.73 -14.42
N LEU A 6 14.53 -5.35 -13.95
CA LEU A 6 14.71 -4.50 -12.76
C LEU A 6 14.06 -3.11 -12.91
N ARG A 7 13.98 -2.56 -14.13
CA ARG A 7 13.30 -1.28 -14.40
C ARG A 7 11.80 -1.32 -14.16
N LEU A 8 11.17 -2.50 -14.18
CA LEU A 8 9.74 -2.65 -13.88
C LEU A 8 9.44 -2.50 -12.38
N PHE A 9 10.44 -2.72 -11.53
CA PHE A 9 10.37 -2.54 -10.08
C PHE A 9 10.94 -1.21 -9.61
N THR A 10 11.32 -0.32 -10.54
CA THR A 10 11.84 1.01 -10.23
C THR A 10 10.73 2.03 -10.45
N ILE A 11 10.31 2.71 -9.39
CA ILE A 11 9.33 3.78 -9.46
C ILE A 11 10.08 5.06 -9.85
N LYS A 12 9.72 5.71 -10.96
CA LYS A 12 10.40 6.94 -11.41
C LYS A 12 9.52 8.18 -11.38
N THR A 13 8.22 8.00 -11.51
CA THR A 13 7.28 9.12 -11.59
C THR A 13 6.34 9.14 -10.38
N LYS A 14 5.87 10.34 -10.03
CA LYS A 14 4.83 10.50 -9.00
C LYS A 14 3.57 9.70 -9.35
N PHE A 15 3.24 9.61 -10.63
CA PHE A 15 2.10 8.80 -11.11
C PHE A 15 2.27 7.31 -10.81
N GLU A 16 3.45 6.73 -11.08
CA GLU A 16 3.74 5.33 -10.75
C GLU A 16 3.67 5.09 -9.23
N ALA A 17 4.18 6.02 -8.41
CA ALA A 17 4.03 5.92 -6.96
C ALA A 17 2.56 5.93 -6.52
N PHE A 18 1.74 6.84 -7.04
CA PHE A 18 0.31 6.85 -6.72
C PHE A 18 -0.39 5.56 -7.15
N LEU A 19 0.00 4.97 -8.29
CA LEU A 19 -0.56 3.71 -8.78
C LEU A 19 -0.19 2.54 -7.86
N VAL A 20 1.06 2.50 -7.39
CA VAL A 20 1.52 1.51 -6.39
C VAL A 20 0.78 1.69 -5.07
N ILE A 21 0.70 2.91 -4.54
CA ILE A 21 0.01 3.20 -3.26
C ILE A 21 -1.47 2.85 -3.36
N TYR A 22 -2.11 3.16 -4.49
CA TYR A 22 -3.49 2.79 -4.73
C TYR A 22 -3.66 1.26 -4.73
N SER A 23 -2.82 0.51 -5.44
CA SER A 23 -2.89 -0.96 -5.45
C SER A 23 -2.69 -1.57 -4.06
N LEU A 24 -1.76 -1.03 -3.26
CA LEU A 24 -1.54 -1.42 -1.87
C LEU A 24 -2.77 -1.11 -0.99
N GLY A 25 -3.39 0.06 -1.19
CA GLY A 25 -4.60 0.47 -0.49
C GLY A 25 -5.79 -0.45 -0.78
N VAL A 26 -6.02 -0.78 -2.05
CA VAL A 26 -7.10 -1.71 -2.46
C VAL A 26 -6.90 -3.09 -1.82
N GLY A 27 -5.68 -3.64 -1.84
CA GLY A 27 -5.39 -4.92 -1.19
C GLY A 27 -5.51 -4.88 0.33
N ALA A 28 -5.14 -3.76 0.96
CA ALA A 28 -5.30 -3.58 2.40
C ALA A 28 -6.77 -3.50 2.83
N VAL A 29 -7.62 -2.85 2.03
CA VAL A 29 -9.07 -2.79 2.28
C VAL A 29 -9.72 -4.16 2.10
N GLU A 30 -9.36 -4.90 1.05
CA GLU A 30 -9.90 -6.25 0.84
C GLU A 30 -9.54 -7.21 1.99
N ARG A 31 -8.29 -7.14 2.49
CA ARG A 31 -7.91 -7.87 3.71
C ARG A 31 -8.63 -7.36 4.96
N GLY A 32 -8.78 -6.04 5.07
CA GLY A 32 -9.55 -5.41 6.13
C GLY A 32 -10.96 -5.98 6.22
N VAL A 33 -11.68 -6.03 5.11
CA VAL A 33 -13.06 -6.56 5.03
C VAL A 33 -13.09 -8.03 5.47
N ARG A 34 -12.05 -8.81 5.14
CA ARG A 34 -11.94 -10.17 5.65
C ARG A 34 -11.73 -10.27 7.15
N TYR A 35 -11.11 -9.28 7.80
CA TYR A 35 -11.04 -9.25 9.27
C TYR A 35 -12.38 -8.94 9.93
N LEU A 36 -13.27 -8.16 9.28
CA LEU A 36 -14.63 -7.94 9.78
C LEU A 36 -15.47 -9.23 9.72
N ASP A 37 -15.30 -10.02 8.66
CA ASP A 37 -16.01 -11.29 8.46
C ASP A 37 -15.52 -12.38 9.44
N ALA A 38 -14.20 -12.45 9.67
CA ALA A 38 -13.59 -13.45 10.55
C ALA A 38 -13.72 -13.11 12.05
N TYR A 39 -13.74 -11.83 12.41
CA TYR A 39 -13.76 -11.37 13.80
C TYR A 39 -14.89 -10.36 14.02
N PRO A 40 -16.14 -10.83 14.26
CA PRO A 40 -17.26 -9.94 14.52
C PRO A 40 -17.04 -9.19 15.85
N GLY A 41 -17.05 -7.85 15.80
CA GLY A 41 -16.90 -6.98 16.96
C GLY A 41 -15.87 -5.87 16.77
N VAL A 42 -15.55 -5.16 17.85
CA VAL A 42 -14.59 -4.03 17.86
C VAL A 42 -13.17 -4.43 17.44
N GLY A 43 -12.78 -5.70 17.64
CA GLY A 43 -11.48 -6.22 17.21
C GLY A 43 -11.30 -6.23 15.69
N GLY A 44 -12.33 -6.64 14.93
CA GLY A 44 -12.30 -6.64 13.46
C GLY A 44 -12.17 -5.22 12.89
N TRP A 45 -12.85 -4.24 13.50
CA TRP A 45 -12.74 -2.83 13.11
C TRP A 45 -11.37 -2.22 13.44
N MET A 46 -10.75 -2.60 14.56
CA MET A 46 -9.38 -2.17 14.89
C MET A 46 -8.38 -2.72 13.88
N LEU A 47 -8.47 -4.02 13.57
CA LEU A 47 -7.61 -4.66 12.56
C LEU A 47 -7.84 -4.10 11.16
N PHE A 48 -9.09 -3.78 10.82
CA PHE A 48 -9.44 -3.08 9.59
C PHE A 48 -8.79 -1.71 9.52
N ALA A 49 -8.84 -0.91 10.59
CA ALA A 49 -8.28 0.44 10.59
C ALA A 49 -6.74 0.46 10.52
N VAL A 50 -6.07 -0.53 11.12
CA VAL A 50 -4.60 -0.65 11.07
C VAL A 50 -4.08 -0.91 9.64
N CYS A 51 -4.82 -1.66 8.83
CA CYS A 51 -4.41 -2.01 7.45
C CYS A 51 -4.17 -0.77 6.55
N PRO A 52 -5.11 0.18 6.38
CA PRO A 52 -4.89 1.39 5.60
C PRO A 52 -3.92 2.36 6.28
N ILE A 53 -3.84 2.40 7.62
CA ILE A 53 -2.84 3.22 8.34
C ILE A 53 -1.41 2.81 7.94
N ALA A 54 -1.14 1.51 7.83
CA ALA A 54 0.13 1.01 7.35
C ALA A 54 0.43 1.45 5.89
N VAL A 55 -0.59 1.47 5.02
CA VAL A 55 -0.45 1.94 3.63
C VAL A 55 -0.18 3.44 3.57
N PHE A 56 -0.78 4.25 4.45
CA PHE A 56 -0.49 5.69 4.50
C PHE A 56 0.96 5.97 4.89
N MET A 57 1.50 5.26 5.89
CA MET A 57 2.92 5.39 6.27
C MET A 57 3.85 4.95 5.13
N ALA A 58 3.54 3.81 4.49
CA ALA A 58 4.31 3.32 3.35
C ALA A 58 4.25 4.29 2.15
N GLY A 59 3.06 4.82 1.84
CA GLY A 59 2.84 5.78 0.77
C GLY A 59 3.60 7.08 1.00
N GLY A 60 3.58 7.62 2.22
CA GLY A 60 4.39 8.78 2.58
C GLY A 60 5.88 8.54 2.34
N ARG A 61 6.39 7.36 2.73
CA ARG A 61 7.80 6.98 2.51
C ARG A 61 8.16 6.83 1.02
N ILE A 62 7.24 6.32 0.21
CA ILE A 62 7.43 6.17 -1.25
C ILE A 62 7.47 7.55 -1.91
N LEU A 63 6.57 8.47 -1.54
CA LEU A 63 6.61 9.85 -2.07
C LEU A 63 7.86 10.59 -1.63
N ASP A 64 8.23 10.51 -0.35
CA ASP A 64 9.43 11.15 0.20
C ASP A 64 10.69 10.68 -0.52
N SER A 65 10.80 9.36 -0.79
CA SER A 65 11.92 8.79 -1.53
C SER A 65 11.98 9.25 -3.00
N LEU A 66 10.86 9.64 -3.61
CA LEU A 66 10.82 10.20 -4.97
C LEU A 66 11.11 11.71 -5.00
N GLU A 67 10.94 12.41 -3.89
CA GLU A 67 11.21 13.85 -3.80
C GLU A 67 12.68 14.13 -3.47
N HIS A 68 13.38 13.13 -2.92
CA HIS A 68 14.80 13.19 -2.57
C HIS A 68 15.74 12.62 -3.64
N ASP A 69 15.22 12.06 -4.73
CA ASP A 69 15.95 11.52 -5.89
C ASP A 69 15.87 12.49 -7.09
#